data_AF-A0A2N3AD76-F1
#
_entry.id   AF-A0A2N3AD76-F1
#
_cell.length_a   1.000
_cell.length_b   1.000
_cell.length_c   1.000
_cell.angle_alpha   90.00
_cell.angle_beta   90.00
_cell.angle_gamma   90.00
#
_symmetry.space_group_name_H-M   'P 1'
#
loop_
_entity.id
_entity.type
_entity.pdbx_description
1 polymer ?
#
loop_
_entity_poly.entity_id
_entity_poly.type
_entity_poly.pdbx_seq_one_letter_code
_entity_poly.pdbx_strand_id
1 'polypeptide(L)'
;MNSTFLLLTVSMSVLIIALVYLMLQMFFKSIKVLLDSFQNNLSKLIHDNSEERKSESLKIILPLRVQASERLVLFLERMQPSLLVSRHLNNFSKANDLTQIILQNIREEFEHNLSQQLYVSSTAWQLTKTVREEVIQMIHLAYAALPEDASATEMAKKILGSEVKMIDHAIQRLREDLNKYA
;
A
#
# COMPACT_ATOMS: atom_id res chain seq x y z
N MET A 1 -63.70 64.97 -12.56
CA MET A 1 -63.23 63.60 -12.25
C MET A 1 -62.91 63.58 -10.75
N ASN A 2 -63.62 62.78 -9.96
CA ASN A 2 -63.53 62.87 -8.49
C ASN A 2 -62.13 62.44 -8.03
N SER A 3 -61.46 63.27 -7.23
CA SER A 3 -60.11 63.03 -6.69
C SER A 3 -60.02 61.71 -5.93
N THR A 4 -61.11 61.29 -5.30
CA THR A 4 -61.25 59.99 -4.62
C THR A 4 -61.10 58.79 -5.56
N PHE A 5 -61.60 58.89 -6.79
CA PHE A 5 -61.48 57.83 -7.79
C PHE A 5 -60.04 57.68 -8.28
N LEU A 6 -59.33 58.81 -8.50
CA LEU A 6 -57.94 58.80 -8.93
C LEU A 6 -57.00 58.27 -7.84
N LEU A 7 -57.24 58.63 -6.57
CA LEU A 7 -56.49 58.07 -5.44
C LEU A 7 -56.70 56.55 -5.30
N LEU A 8 -57.92 56.07 -5.51
CA LEU A 8 -58.24 54.64 -5.45
C LEU A 8 -57.49 53.83 -6.52
N THR A 9 -57.48 54.28 -7.78
CA THR A 9 -56.81 53.55 -8.88
C THR A 9 -55.29 53.51 -8.72
N VAL A 10 -54.69 54.59 -8.25
CA VAL A 10 -53.25 54.65 -7.93
C VAL A 10 -52.92 53.69 -6.79
N SER A 11 -53.73 53.67 -5.72
CA SER A 11 -53.51 52.77 -4.57
C SER A 11 -53.58 51.29 -4.97
N MET A 12 -54.53 50.92 -5.84
CA MET A 12 -54.66 49.54 -6.34
C MET A 12 -53.48 49.15 -7.25
N SER A 13 -52.98 50.07 -8.07
CA SER A 13 -51.82 49.83 -8.94
C SER A 13 -50.54 49.58 -8.12
N VAL A 14 -50.32 50.37 -7.06
CA VAL A 14 -49.21 50.18 -6.12
C VAL A 14 -49.30 48.83 -5.43
N LEU A 15 -50.50 48.43 -5.00
CA LEU A 15 -50.73 47.14 -4.36
C LEU A 15 -50.44 45.95 -5.29
N ILE A 16 -50.84 46.05 -6.56
CA ILE A 16 -50.53 45.03 -7.58
C ILE A 16 -49.01 44.93 -7.78
N ILE A 17 -48.31 46.06 -7.92
CA ILE A 17 -46.84 46.06 -8.10
C ILE A 17 -46.15 45.43 -6.89
N ALA A 18 -46.58 45.77 -5.66
CA ALA A 18 -46.05 45.18 -4.44
C ALA A 18 -46.29 43.66 -4.40
N LEU A 19 -47.47 43.20 -4.80
CA LEU A 19 -47.79 41.78 -4.86
C LEU A 19 -46.95 41.04 -5.91
N VAL A 20 -46.80 41.61 -7.11
CA VAL A 20 -45.94 41.06 -8.17
C VAL A 20 -44.48 41.00 -7.72
N TYR A 21 -44.01 42.03 -7.02
CA TYR A 21 -42.66 42.05 -6.45
C TYR A 21 -42.44 40.92 -5.43
N LEU A 22 -43.38 40.71 -4.51
CA LEU A 22 -43.33 39.61 -3.54
C LEU A 22 -43.37 38.24 -4.24
N MET A 23 -44.21 38.09 -5.27
CA MET A 23 -44.27 36.86 -6.06
C MET A 23 -42.94 36.57 -6.77
N LEU A 24 -42.31 37.58 -7.37
CA LEU A 24 -41.01 37.45 -8.00
C LEU A 24 -39.94 37.03 -6.98
N GLN A 25 -39.94 37.62 -5.78
CA GLN A 25 -38.97 37.26 -4.73
C GLN A 25 -39.13 35.79 -4.31
N MET A 26 -40.37 35.31 -4.13
CA MET A 26 -40.63 33.90 -3.81
C MET A 26 -40.21 32.97 -4.95
N PHE A 27 -40.42 33.38 -6.21
CA PHE A 27 -40.01 32.62 -7.38
C PHE A 27 -38.48 32.48 -7.46
N PHE A 28 -37.73 33.58 -7.33
CA PHE A 28 -36.26 33.53 -7.33
C PHE A 28 -35.71 32.72 -6.16
N LYS A 29 -36.32 32.83 -4.97
CA LYS A 29 -35.94 32.01 -3.80
C LYS A 29 -36.16 30.52 -4.09
N SER A 30 -37.27 30.16 -4.73
CA SER A 30 -37.59 28.77 -5.07
C SER A 30 -36.62 28.21 -6.12
N ILE A 31 -36.28 28.99 -7.15
CA ILE A 31 -35.25 28.63 -8.14
C ILE A 31 -33.90 28.41 -7.47
N LYS A 32 -33.49 29.30 -6.57
CA LYS A 32 -32.21 29.18 -5.87
C LYS A 32 -32.15 27.89 -5.04
N VAL A 33 -33.20 27.58 -4.28
CA VAL A 33 -33.28 26.33 -3.51
C VAL A 33 -33.19 25.10 -4.42
N LEU A 34 -33.86 25.13 -5.57
CA LEU A 34 -33.79 24.04 -6.56
C LEU A 34 -32.35 23.88 -7.10
N LEU A 35 -31.70 24.99 -7.50
CA LEU A 35 -30.32 24.97 -8.00
C LEU A 35 -29.34 24.46 -6.94
N ASP A 36 -29.45 24.94 -5.70
CA ASP A 36 -28.61 24.50 -4.59
C ASP A 36 -28.83 23.00 -4.31
N SER A 37 -30.09 22.53 -4.36
CA SER A 37 -30.41 21.11 -4.19
C SER A 37 -29.82 20.23 -5.30
N PHE A 38 -29.85 20.71 -6.55
CA PHE A 38 -29.29 20.01 -7.69
C PHE A 38 -27.75 19.92 -7.59
N GLN A 39 -27.09 21.02 -7.25
CA GLN A 39 -25.64 21.05 -7.05
C GLN A 39 -25.19 20.11 -5.93
N ASN A 40 -25.89 20.11 -4.79
CA ASN A 40 -25.59 19.25 -3.65
C ASN A 40 -25.80 17.76 -3.98
N ASN A 41 -26.84 17.41 -4.73
CA ASN A 41 -27.05 16.03 -5.16
C ASN A 41 -25.96 15.57 -6.13
N LEU A 42 -25.54 16.43 -7.05
CA LEU A 42 -24.49 16.12 -8.02
C LEU A 42 -23.13 15.93 -7.34
N SER A 43 -22.76 16.81 -6.40
CA SER A 43 -21.52 16.68 -5.63
C SER A 43 -21.50 15.39 -4.80
N LYS A 44 -22.63 15.04 -4.18
CA LYS A 44 -22.81 13.78 -3.45
C LYS A 44 -22.66 12.57 -4.38
N LEU A 45 -23.32 12.55 -5.53
CA LEU A 45 -23.21 11.47 -6.53
C LEU A 45 -21.77 11.27 -7.01
N ILE A 46 -21.04 12.36 -7.28
CA ILE A 46 -19.64 12.31 -7.71
C ILE A 46 -18.77 11.75 -6.57
N HIS A 47 -18.99 12.20 -5.34
CA HIS A 47 -18.27 11.72 -4.17
C HIS A 47 -18.52 10.23 -3.92
N ASP A 48 -19.79 9.81 -3.83
CA ASP A 48 -20.20 8.44 -3.58
C ASP A 48 -19.63 7.48 -4.66
N ASN A 49 -19.74 7.84 -5.94
CA ASN A 49 -19.18 7.06 -7.05
C ASN A 49 -17.64 7.04 -7.03
N SER A 50 -16.99 8.09 -6.52
CA SER A 50 -15.53 8.08 -6.34
C SER A 50 -15.09 7.14 -5.21
N GLU A 51 -15.85 7.11 -4.12
CA GLU A 51 -15.60 6.22 -2.97
C GLU A 51 -15.92 4.76 -3.31
N GLU A 52 -16.99 4.49 -4.07
CA GLU A 52 -17.28 3.15 -4.60
C GLU A 52 -16.15 2.65 -5.49
N ARG A 53 -15.68 3.46 -6.46
CA ARG A 53 -14.56 3.07 -7.33
C ARG A 53 -13.26 2.83 -6.56
N LYS A 54 -12.97 3.64 -5.53
CA LYS A 54 -11.84 3.37 -4.63
C LYS A 54 -12.02 2.05 -3.88
N SER A 55 -13.22 1.81 -3.33
CA SER A 55 -13.55 0.57 -2.61
C SER A 55 -13.40 -0.67 -3.51
N GLU A 56 -13.91 -0.60 -4.75
CA GLU A 56 -13.79 -1.69 -5.74
C GLU A 56 -12.33 -1.94 -6.12
N SER A 57 -11.56 -0.88 -6.38
CA SER A 57 -10.12 -0.99 -6.65
C SER A 57 -9.36 -1.63 -5.48
N LEU A 58 -9.68 -1.23 -4.24
CA LEU A 58 -9.10 -1.82 -3.03
C LEU A 58 -9.48 -3.29 -2.89
N LYS A 59 -10.72 -3.70 -3.19
CA LYS A 59 -11.13 -5.12 -3.16
C LYS A 59 -10.31 -5.99 -4.12
N ILE A 60 -9.87 -5.44 -5.25
CA ILE A 60 -9.05 -6.15 -6.23
C ILE A 60 -7.56 -6.15 -5.84
N ILE A 61 -7.04 -5.01 -5.39
CA ILE A 61 -5.60 -4.82 -5.14
C ILE A 61 -5.18 -5.38 -3.77
N LEU A 62 -6.02 -5.28 -2.74
CA LEU A 62 -5.67 -5.67 -1.38
C LEU A 62 -5.23 -7.14 -1.27
N PRO A 63 -5.94 -8.13 -1.88
CA PRO A 63 -5.47 -9.51 -1.88
C PRO A 63 -4.08 -9.68 -2.50
N LEU A 64 -3.76 -8.94 -3.55
CA LEU A 64 -2.43 -8.97 -4.20
C LEU A 64 -1.35 -8.41 -3.26
N ARG A 65 -1.65 -7.36 -2.49
CA ARG A 65 -0.75 -6.79 -1.48
C ARG A 65 -0.49 -7.77 -0.35
N VAL A 66 -1.53 -8.42 0.17
CA VAL A 66 -1.40 -9.46 1.20
C VAL A 66 -0.52 -10.60 0.69
N GLN A 67 -0.83 -11.13 -0.49
CA GLN A 67 -0.06 -12.22 -1.09
C GLN A 67 1.41 -11.85 -1.35
N ALA A 68 1.68 -10.64 -1.82
CA ALA A 68 3.04 -10.15 -2.03
C ALA A 68 3.82 -10.05 -0.70
N SER A 69 3.19 -9.51 0.35
CA SER A 69 3.80 -9.46 1.67
C SER A 69 4.06 -10.85 2.24
N GLU A 70 3.14 -11.81 2.11
CA GLU A 70 3.35 -13.20 2.54
C GLU A 70 4.56 -13.83 1.86
N ARG A 71 4.66 -13.65 0.53
CA ARG A 71 5.80 -14.12 -0.26
C ARG A 71 7.13 -13.52 0.19
N LEU A 72 7.16 -12.21 0.44
CA LEU A 72 8.37 -11.53 0.90
C LEU A 72 8.73 -11.89 2.34
N VAL A 73 7.75 -12.08 3.23
CA VAL A 73 7.99 -12.59 4.58
C VAL A 73 8.60 -13.98 4.51
N LEU A 74 8.05 -14.89 3.70
CA LEU A 74 8.64 -16.23 3.50
C LEU A 74 10.07 -16.14 2.98
N PHE A 75 10.34 -15.29 1.98
CA PHE A 75 11.70 -15.08 1.48
C PHE A 75 12.66 -14.61 2.59
N LEU A 76 12.25 -13.64 3.42
CA LEU A 76 13.05 -13.12 4.53
C LEU A 76 13.31 -14.19 5.60
N GLU A 77 12.28 -14.92 6.02
CA GLU A 77 12.38 -16.04 6.96
C GLU A 77 13.35 -17.10 6.44
N ARG A 78 13.27 -17.41 5.15
CA ARG A 78 14.12 -18.45 4.54
C ARG A 78 15.59 -18.07 4.47
N MET A 79 15.93 -16.78 4.56
CA MET A 79 17.31 -16.30 4.66
C MET A 79 17.87 -16.34 6.09
N GLN A 80 17.11 -16.79 7.09
CA GLN A 80 17.66 -17.01 8.41
C GLN A 80 18.81 -18.04 8.36
N PRO A 81 19.95 -17.78 9.05
CA PRO A 81 21.10 -18.68 9.04
C PRO A 81 20.77 -20.14 9.38
N SER A 82 19.88 -20.35 10.35
CA SER A 82 19.39 -21.67 10.77
C SER A 82 18.67 -22.42 9.64
N LEU A 83 17.84 -21.70 8.88
CA LEU A 83 17.05 -22.25 7.79
C LEU A 83 17.88 -22.49 6.53
N LEU A 84 18.88 -21.64 6.25
CA LEU A 84 19.84 -21.86 5.16
C LEU A 84 20.65 -23.14 5.42
N VAL A 85 21.19 -23.31 6.63
CA VAL A 85 22.01 -24.49 6.95
C VAL A 85 21.19 -25.77 6.94
N SER A 86 20.03 -25.79 7.61
CA SER A 86 19.22 -27.00 7.74
C SER A 86 18.73 -27.58 6.41
N ARG A 87 18.48 -26.74 5.39
CA ARG A 87 18.03 -27.21 4.07
C ARG A 87 19.13 -27.78 3.19
N HIS A 88 20.36 -27.30 3.35
CA HIS A 88 21.43 -27.59 2.40
C HIS A 88 22.51 -28.52 2.96
N LEU A 89 22.77 -28.49 4.27
CA LEU A 89 23.94 -29.17 4.87
C LEU A 89 24.05 -30.66 4.52
N ASN A 90 22.96 -31.43 4.61
CA ASN A 90 23.01 -32.89 4.42
C ASN A 90 23.38 -33.33 2.98
N ASN A 91 23.37 -32.40 2.03
CA ASN A 91 23.63 -32.69 0.62
C ASN A 91 25.10 -32.45 0.23
N PHE A 92 25.93 -31.88 1.10
CA PHE A 92 27.28 -31.45 0.75
C PHE A 92 28.30 -31.78 1.84
N SER A 93 29.50 -32.18 1.41
CA SER A 93 30.60 -32.50 2.31
C SER A 93 31.64 -31.38 2.41
N LYS A 94 31.76 -30.52 1.39
CA LYS A 94 32.72 -29.42 1.31
C LYS A 94 32.07 -28.05 1.54
N ALA A 95 32.81 -27.14 2.15
CA ALA A 95 32.37 -25.77 2.42
C ALA A 95 32.03 -24.99 1.14
N ASN A 96 32.84 -25.16 0.08
CA ASN A 96 32.64 -24.49 -1.21
C ASN A 96 31.29 -24.85 -1.83
N ASP A 97 30.99 -26.15 -1.91
CA ASP A 97 29.76 -26.65 -2.54
C ASP A 97 28.51 -26.16 -1.77
N LEU A 98 28.55 -26.21 -0.43
CA LEU A 98 27.49 -25.67 0.43
C LEU A 98 27.31 -24.15 0.25
N THR A 99 28.40 -23.41 0.07
CA THR A 99 28.35 -21.96 -0.12
C THR A 99 27.70 -21.62 -1.46
N GLN A 100 28.13 -22.28 -2.54
CA GLN A 100 27.60 -22.04 -3.88
C GLN A 100 26.11 -22.33 -3.96
N ILE A 101 25.65 -23.46 -3.40
CA ILE A 101 24.23 -23.80 -3.44
C ILE A 101 23.37 -22.82 -2.65
N ILE A 102 23.82 -22.34 -1.49
CA ILE A 102 23.07 -21.36 -0.68
C ILE A 102 22.93 -20.05 -1.47
N LEU A 103 24.02 -19.54 -2.03
CA LEU A 103 24.01 -18.30 -2.81
C LEU A 103 23.13 -18.40 -4.05
N GLN A 104 23.16 -19.56 -4.72
CA GLN A 104 22.31 -19.82 -5.87
C GLN A 104 20.82 -19.81 -5.47
N ASN A 105 20.45 -20.50 -4.38
CA ASN A 105 19.06 -20.52 -3.90
C ASN A 105 18.56 -19.13 -3.50
N ILE A 106 19.38 -18.32 -2.82
CA ILE A 106 19.01 -16.93 -2.48
C ILE A 106 18.73 -16.10 -3.74
N ARG A 107 19.55 -16.27 -4.78
CA ARG A 107 19.37 -15.55 -6.06
C ARG A 107 18.08 -15.97 -6.76
N GLU A 108 17.86 -17.26 -6.93
CA GLU A 108 16.65 -17.80 -7.57
C GLU A 108 15.39 -17.38 -6.82
N GLU A 109 15.40 -17.50 -5.50
CA GLU A 109 14.25 -17.11 -4.68
C GLU A 109 13.97 -15.60 -4.77
N PHE A 110 15.02 -14.77 -4.82
CA PHE A 110 14.85 -13.34 -5.04
C PHE A 110 14.26 -13.04 -6.43
N GLU A 111 14.74 -13.69 -7.48
CA GLU A 111 14.23 -13.53 -8.85
C GLU A 111 12.76 -13.93 -8.96
N HIS A 112 12.35 -15.03 -8.31
CA HIS A 112 10.95 -15.45 -8.23
C HIS A 112 10.05 -14.45 -7.50
N ASN A 113 10.60 -13.68 -6.57
CA ASN A 113 9.87 -12.68 -5.79
C ASN A 113 10.02 -11.25 -6.33
N LEU A 114 10.78 -11.04 -7.42
CA LEU A 114 11.08 -9.71 -7.94
C LEU A 114 9.84 -8.91 -8.33
N SER A 115 8.81 -9.57 -8.87
CA SER A 115 7.54 -8.92 -9.27
C SER A 115 6.72 -8.43 -8.08
N GLN A 116 6.96 -8.96 -6.87
CA GLN A 116 6.21 -8.57 -5.66
C GLN A 116 6.49 -7.12 -5.24
N GLN A 117 7.60 -6.52 -5.73
CA GLN A 117 7.93 -5.12 -5.48
C GLN A 117 6.83 -4.13 -5.90
N LEU A 118 5.95 -4.52 -6.84
CA LEU A 118 4.84 -3.69 -7.31
C LEU A 118 3.74 -3.49 -6.27
N TYR A 119 3.68 -4.37 -5.26
CA TYR A 119 2.56 -4.46 -4.33
C TYR A 119 2.93 -4.09 -2.88
N VAL A 120 4.20 -3.76 -2.62
CA VAL A 120 4.68 -3.34 -1.29
C VAL A 120 5.25 -1.93 -1.35
N SER A 121 5.49 -1.29 -0.19
CA SER A 121 6.10 0.04 -0.20
C SER A 121 7.56 -0.01 -0.68
N SER A 122 8.02 1.08 -1.29
CA SER A 122 9.42 1.23 -1.68
C SER A 122 10.37 1.05 -0.50
N THR A 123 9.96 1.44 0.70
CA THR A 123 10.74 1.26 1.94
C THR A 123 10.86 -0.22 2.30
N ALA A 124 9.75 -0.96 2.31
CA ALA A 124 9.78 -2.40 2.60
C ALA A 124 10.64 -3.14 1.58
N TRP A 125 10.46 -2.82 0.29
CA TRP A 125 11.26 -3.42 -0.78
C TRP A 125 12.75 -3.14 -0.65
N GLN A 126 13.11 -1.90 -0.30
CA GLN A 126 14.52 -1.54 -0.10
C GLN A 126 15.13 -2.32 1.07
N LEU A 127 14.42 -2.44 2.20
CA LEU A 127 14.86 -3.24 3.33
C LEU A 127 15.06 -4.71 2.94
N THR A 128 14.14 -5.30 2.17
CA THR A 128 14.29 -6.68 1.67
C THR A 128 15.57 -6.87 0.86
N LYS A 129 15.91 -5.93 -0.03
CA LYS A 129 17.17 -5.98 -0.80
C LYS A 129 18.39 -5.85 0.09
N THR A 130 18.35 -4.93 1.07
CA THR A 130 19.43 -4.74 2.03
C THR A 130 19.68 -6.00 2.86
N VAL A 131 18.62 -6.65 3.37
CA VAL A 131 18.73 -7.92 4.10
C VAL A 131 19.40 -8.98 3.22
N ARG A 132 18.96 -9.14 1.97
CA ARG A 132 19.57 -10.10 1.04
C ARG A 132 21.07 -9.84 0.87
N GLU A 133 21.46 -8.58 0.68
CA GLU A 133 22.87 -8.20 0.53
C GLU A 133 23.69 -8.48 1.79
N GLU A 134 23.14 -8.18 2.96
CA GLU A 134 23.75 -8.49 4.26
C GLU A 134 23.96 -9.99 4.45
N VAL A 135 22.95 -10.81 4.12
CA VAL A 135 23.04 -12.28 4.20
C VAL A 135 24.12 -12.82 3.26
N ILE A 136 24.15 -12.36 2.01
CA ILE A 136 25.17 -12.75 1.02
C ILE A 136 26.56 -12.37 1.53
N GLN A 137 26.73 -11.16 2.06
CA GLN A 137 27.99 -10.70 2.60
C GLN A 137 28.43 -11.54 3.81
N MET A 138 27.51 -11.84 4.72
CA MET A 138 27.76 -12.70 5.87
C MET A 138 28.25 -14.08 5.43
N ILE A 139 27.61 -14.68 4.42
CA ILE A 139 28.02 -15.99 3.86
C ILE A 139 29.43 -15.91 3.28
N HIS A 140 29.75 -14.87 2.49
CA HIS A 140 31.09 -14.71 1.93
C HIS A 140 32.16 -14.55 3.03
N LEU A 141 31.87 -13.76 4.07
CA LEU A 141 32.79 -13.58 5.21
C LEU A 141 32.99 -14.88 6.01
N ALA A 142 31.92 -15.64 6.22
CA ALA A 142 31.98 -16.94 6.86
C ALA A 142 32.87 -17.92 6.08
N TYR A 143 32.73 -17.95 4.76
CA TYR A 143 33.54 -18.81 3.88
C TYR A 143 35.01 -18.37 3.83
N ALA A 144 35.28 -17.06 3.70
CA ALA A 144 36.64 -16.53 3.63
C ALA A 144 37.46 -16.75 4.90
N ALA A 145 36.79 -17.00 6.04
CA ALA A 145 37.44 -17.30 7.32
C ALA A 145 37.80 -18.79 7.50
N LEU A 146 37.60 -19.63 6.47
CA LEU A 146 37.87 -21.06 6.49
C LEU A 146 39.04 -21.43 5.57
N PRO A 147 39.76 -22.52 5.86
CA PRO A 147 40.75 -23.07 4.93
C PRO A 147 40.09 -23.65 3.67
N GLU A 148 40.87 -23.81 2.60
CA GLU A 148 40.38 -24.24 1.28
C GLU A 148 39.74 -25.65 1.28
N ASP A 149 40.17 -26.52 2.19
CA ASP A 149 39.70 -27.89 2.36
C ASP A 149 38.62 -28.04 3.44
N ALA A 150 38.08 -26.93 3.95
CA ALA A 150 37.08 -26.93 5.02
C ALA A 150 35.82 -27.74 4.65
N SER A 151 35.28 -28.41 5.66
CA SER A 151 34.06 -29.20 5.53
C SER A 151 32.80 -28.33 5.51
N ALA A 152 31.72 -28.87 4.94
CA ALA A 152 30.40 -28.23 4.98
C ALA A 152 29.89 -28.01 6.42
N THR A 153 30.31 -28.87 7.36
CA THR A 153 29.94 -28.74 8.78
C THR A 153 30.63 -27.54 9.44
N GLU A 154 31.89 -27.26 9.09
CA GLU A 154 32.59 -26.08 9.58
C GLU A 154 31.97 -24.79 9.04
N MET A 155 31.61 -24.78 7.75
CA MET A 155 30.86 -23.67 7.14
C MET A 155 29.50 -23.46 7.81
N ALA A 156 28.74 -24.52 8.06
CA ALA A 156 27.47 -24.46 8.76
C ALA A 156 27.61 -23.85 10.16
N LYS A 157 28.64 -24.24 10.92
CA LYS A 157 28.89 -23.65 12.25
C LYS A 157 29.18 -22.15 12.17
N LYS A 158 29.95 -21.69 11.17
CA LYS A 158 30.21 -20.26 10.96
C LYS A 158 28.93 -19.48 10.61
N ILE A 159 28.10 -20.01 9.71
CA ILE A 159 26.81 -19.40 9.36
C ILE A 159 25.90 -19.32 10.58
N LEU A 160 25.74 -20.40 11.35
CA LEU A 160 24.89 -20.44 12.56
C LEU A 160 25.37 -19.49 13.67
N GLY A 161 26.68 -19.23 13.75
CA GLY A 161 27.25 -18.25 14.68
C GLY A 161 27.09 -16.80 14.24
N SER A 162 26.54 -16.55 13.05
CA SER A 162 26.31 -15.21 12.50
C SER A 162 24.87 -14.77 12.75
N GLU A 163 24.69 -13.51 13.13
CA GLU A 163 23.38 -12.92 13.38
C GLU A 163 23.05 -11.91 12.26
N VAL A 164 21.86 -12.02 11.67
CA VAL A 164 21.36 -11.07 10.65
C VAL A 164 20.20 -10.31 11.24
N LYS A 165 20.49 -9.13 11.79
CA LYS A 165 19.54 -8.37 12.63
C LYS A 165 18.40 -7.76 11.81
N MET A 166 18.65 -7.44 10.54
CA MET A 166 17.69 -6.67 9.73
C MET A 166 16.52 -7.51 9.19
N ILE A 167 16.56 -8.85 9.29
CA ILE A 167 15.46 -9.73 8.84
C ILE A 167 14.16 -9.35 9.55
N ASP A 168 14.18 -9.30 10.89
CA ASP A 168 12.99 -9.00 11.69
C ASP A 168 12.47 -7.58 11.43
N HIS A 169 13.38 -6.61 11.23
CA HIS A 169 13.01 -5.25 10.88
C HIS A 169 12.30 -5.16 9.52
N ALA A 170 12.77 -5.90 8.51
CA ALA A 170 12.13 -5.96 7.20
C ALA A 170 10.74 -6.61 7.27
N ILE A 171 10.61 -7.71 8.03
CA ILE A 171 9.31 -8.38 8.27
C ILE A 171 8.35 -7.44 9.00
N GLN A 172 8.82 -6.73 10.03
CA GLN A 172 8.01 -5.77 10.76
C GLN A 172 7.52 -4.65 9.85
N ARG A 173 8.38 -4.14 8.96
CA ARG A 173 7.97 -3.12 8.00
C ARG A 173 6.88 -3.62 7.03
N LEU A 174 6.97 -4.87 6.56
CA LEU A 174 5.93 -5.47 5.72
C LEU A 174 4.59 -5.58 6.46
N ARG A 175 4.60 -5.89 7.76
CA ARG A 175 3.40 -5.93 8.60
C ARG A 175 2.78 -4.53 8.77
N GLU A 176 3.60 -3.52 9.03
CA GLU A 176 3.15 -2.12 9.12
C GLU A 176 2.49 -1.64 7.83
N ASP A 177 3.03 -2.04 6.67
CA ASP A 177 2.45 -1.67 5.38
C ASP A 177 1.08 -2.32 5.16
N LEU A 178 0.86 -3.56 5.60
CA LEU A 178 -0.45 -4.20 5.52
C LEU A 178 -1.47 -3.57 6.48
N ASN A 179 -1.04 -3.24 7.71
CA ASN A 179 -1.92 -2.64 8.71
C ASN A 179 -2.47 -1.25 8.32
N LYS A 180 -1.86 -0.57 7.34
CA LYS A 180 -2.41 0.69 6.78
C LYS A 180 -3.68 0.49 5.96
N TYR A 181 -3.97 -0.75 5.56
CA TYR A 181 -5.11 -1.11 4.73
C TYR A 181 -6.18 -1.94 5.48
N ALA A 182 -5.94 -2.24 6.75
CA ALA A 182 -6.90 -2.87 7.67
C ALA A 182 -7.70 -1.80 8.40
#